data_AF-A0A2M4BSV4-F1
#
_entry.id   AF-A0A2M4BSV4-F1
#
_cell.length_a   1.000
_cell.length_b   1.000
_cell.length_c   1.000
_cell.angle_alpha   90.00
_cell.angle_beta   90.00
_cell.angle_gamma   90.00
#
_symmetry.space_group_name_H-M   'P 1'
#
loop_
_entity.id
_entity.type
_entity.pdbx_description
1 polymer ?
#
loop_
_entity_poly.entity_id
_entity_poly.type
_entity_poly.pdbx_seq_one_letter_code
_entity_poly.pdbx_strand_id
1 'polypeptide(L)'
;QQRSRSFCPDPALPGCTSLPLKATSSGRVKNSGVATMLSEIEELPSVQLGDYVLRFELEDLTPFGKEVAKNELRETPEIRESSVQELRALLKEVEGLTVPLDNDDWMIRFLRPCKFYAKSACELIQRYYQFKIKHFDHYNDLMPSKEDNIFKQNILAVFPNRDQLGRRVLLLELGKNWKHKEVTLDEVFKGCVLFLEAAMLEPETQVHGAVVIFDMDGLTLQQAWQFTPPFAKRIVDWLQDAVPLRIKGIHIINQPKIFNMVFALFKPILREKLRSRIIFHGTDRESLYNHISKECLPAVYGGTVDAPRVQGEQWYELLLKCDNEYKEINQYGYTKQLEELRNKKNKKK
;
A
#
# COMPACT_ATOMS: atom_id res chain seq x y z
N GLN A 1 -32.98 16.24 10.19
CA GLN A 1 -32.88 16.12 8.72
C GLN A 1 -31.41 16.33 8.34
N GLN A 2 -30.64 15.24 8.33
CA GLN A 2 -29.21 15.21 8.03
C GLN A 2 -29.00 15.31 6.50
N ARG A 3 -28.04 16.15 6.09
CA ARG A 3 -27.47 16.19 4.73
C ARG A 3 -26.13 15.48 4.77
N SER A 4 -26.01 14.37 4.06
CA SER A 4 -24.76 13.67 3.77
C SER A 4 -23.82 14.56 2.94
N ARG A 5 -22.59 14.79 3.39
CA ARG A 5 -21.54 15.50 2.65
C ARG A 5 -20.46 14.49 2.22
N SER A 6 -20.31 14.29 0.92
CA SER A 6 -19.17 13.60 0.29
C SER A 6 -18.09 14.62 -0.10
N PHE A 7 -16.81 14.29 0.09
CA PHE A 7 -15.68 15.16 -0.24
C PHE A 7 -15.10 14.86 -1.64
N CYS A 8 -15.10 15.87 -2.51
CA CYS A 8 -14.16 16.12 -3.62
C CYS A 8 -14.31 17.60 -4.04
N PRO A 9 -13.23 18.33 -4.41
CA PRO A 9 -13.36 19.61 -5.08
C PRO A 9 -13.28 19.43 -6.61
N ASP A 10 -14.34 19.77 -7.33
CA ASP A 10 -14.32 20.90 -8.27
C ASP A 10 -15.74 21.22 -8.81
N PRO A 11 -16.14 22.49 -8.97
CA PRO A 11 -17.53 22.89 -9.19
C PRO A 11 -17.85 23.03 -10.68
N ALA A 12 -17.97 21.93 -11.41
CA ALA A 12 -18.69 21.91 -12.68
C ALA A 12 -19.06 20.48 -13.11
N LEU A 13 -20.38 20.27 -13.29
CA LEU A 13 -21.07 19.19 -14.03
C LEU A 13 -21.52 17.92 -13.27
N PRO A 14 -22.63 17.30 -13.73
CA PRO A 14 -23.60 16.63 -12.87
C PRO A 14 -23.53 15.09 -12.94
N GLY A 15 -24.04 14.44 -11.87
CA GLY A 15 -24.64 13.11 -11.97
C GLY A 15 -24.04 12.07 -11.04
N CYS A 16 -24.60 11.93 -9.84
CA CYS A 16 -24.44 10.74 -9.02
C CYS A 16 -25.81 10.17 -8.73
N THR A 17 -26.26 9.24 -9.58
CA THR A 17 -27.31 8.28 -9.28
C THR A 17 -26.67 6.92 -9.34
N SER A 18 -26.74 6.17 -8.24
CA SER A 18 -26.38 4.75 -8.17
C SER A 18 -27.17 4.00 -9.24
N LEU A 19 -26.49 3.58 -10.30
CA LEU A 19 -27.08 2.68 -11.29
C LEU A 19 -26.88 1.23 -10.81
N PRO A 20 -27.94 0.40 -10.77
CA PRO A 20 -27.77 -1.04 -10.59
C PRO A 20 -27.03 -1.61 -11.80
N LEU A 21 -26.14 -2.58 -11.53
CA LEU A 21 -25.43 -3.35 -12.55
C LEU A 21 -26.44 -3.93 -13.54
N LYS A 22 -26.38 -3.49 -14.81
CA LYS A 22 -27.19 -4.05 -15.89
C LYS A 22 -26.66 -5.43 -16.25
N ALA A 23 -27.50 -6.45 -16.08
CA ALA A 23 -27.31 -7.73 -16.72
C ALA A 23 -27.48 -7.58 -18.25
N THR A 24 -26.46 -7.93 -19.02
CA THR A 24 -26.59 -8.10 -20.48
C THR A 24 -26.42 -9.56 -20.84
N SER A 25 -27.42 -10.08 -21.56
CA SER A 25 -27.53 -11.46 -22.00
C SER A 25 -26.62 -11.80 -23.19
N SER A 26 -26.16 -13.05 -23.17
CA SER A 26 -25.65 -13.89 -24.27
C SER A 26 -24.18 -13.71 -24.69
N GLY A 27 -23.43 -14.81 -24.55
CA GLY A 27 -22.04 -14.99 -25.00
C GLY A 27 -21.06 -15.09 -23.83
N ARG A 28 -20.51 -16.29 -23.59
CA ARG A 28 -19.58 -16.61 -22.47
C ARG A 28 -18.55 -15.51 -22.18
N VAL A 29 -18.69 -14.84 -21.04
CA VAL A 29 -17.60 -14.14 -20.34
C VAL A 29 -17.80 -14.39 -18.84
N LYS A 30 -16.84 -15.07 -18.18
CA LYS A 30 -16.71 -15.00 -16.73
C LYS A 30 -16.32 -13.55 -16.41
N ASN A 31 -17.20 -12.77 -15.79
CA ASN A 31 -16.81 -11.55 -15.08
C ASN A 31 -17.97 -11.10 -14.19
N SER A 32 -17.94 -11.55 -12.93
CA SER A 32 -18.69 -10.92 -11.83
C SER A 32 -17.76 -10.46 -10.70
N GLY A 33 -16.44 -10.40 -10.95
CA GLY A 33 -15.44 -9.97 -9.98
C GLY A 33 -14.87 -8.59 -10.28
N VAL A 34 -14.30 -7.95 -9.27
CA VAL A 34 -13.50 -6.73 -9.43
C VAL A 34 -12.18 -7.11 -10.09
N ALA A 35 -11.93 -6.60 -11.31
CA ALA A 35 -10.85 -7.08 -12.17
C ALA A 35 -9.44 -7.01 -11.54
N THR A 36 -9.25 -6.11 -10.57
CA THR A 36 -7.98 -6.00 -9.85
C THR A 36 -7.78 -7.18 -8.88
N MET A 37 -8.81 -7.73 -8.22
CA MET A 37 -8.65 -8.82 -7.26
C MET A 37 -8.28 -10.16 -7.93
N LEU A 38 -7.54 -11.00 -7.20
CA LEU A 38 -7.20 -12.38 -7.59
C LEU A 38 -8.24 -13.39 -7.09
N SER A 39 -8.88 -13.09 -5.97
CA SER A 39 -9.99 -13.85 -5.41
C SER A 39 -11.32 -13.41 -6.04
N GLU A 40 -12.26 -14.36 -6.11
CA GLU A 40 -13.64 -14.04 -6.44
C GLU A 40 -14.30 -13.35 -5.23
N ILE A 41 -14.99 -12.23 -5.47
CA ILE A 41 -15.79 -11.53 -4.47
C ILE A 41 -17.22 -11.35 -4.97
N GLU A 42 -18.19 -11.67 -4.11
CA GLU A 42 -19.62 -11.48 -4.41
C GLU A 42 -20.04 -10.02 -4.20
N GLU A 43 -19.49 -9.37 -3.16
CA GLU A 43 -19.74 -7.97 -2.82
C GLU A 43 -18.44 -7.26 -2.48
N LEU A 44 -18.39 -5.96 -2.80
CA LEU A 44 -17.25 -5.11 -2.46
C LEU A 44 -17.10 -4.97 -0.93
N PRO A 45 -15.94 -5.34 -0.37
CA PRO A 45 -15.69 -5.21 1.07
C PRO A 45 -15.88 -3.77 1.54
N SER A 46 -16.71 -3.60 2.58
CA SER A 46 -16.96 -2.30 3.20
C SER A 46 -17.32 -2.43 4.69
N VAL A 47 -17.09 -1.34 5.42
CA VAL A 47 -17.40 -1.17 6.86
C VAL A 47 -18.12 0.16 7.06
N GLN A 48 -19.27 0.14 7.73
CA GLN A 48 -20.07 1.34 8.02
C GLN A 48 -19.52 2.06 9.25
N LEU A 49 -19.20 3.34 9.12
CA LEU A 49 -18.63 4.21 10.16
C LEU A 49 -19.51 5.45 10.37
N GLY A 50 -20.62 5.29 11.11
CA GLY A 50 -21.59 6.37 11.28
C GLY A 50 -22.18 6.78 9.92
N ASP A 51 -21.98 8.02 9.51
CA ASP A 51 -22.43 8.54 8.20
C ASP A 51 -21.45 8.22 7.04
N TYR A 52 -20.32 7.55 7.33
CA TYR A 52 -19.27 7.24 6.35
C TYR A 52 -19.20 5.74 6.03
N VAL A 53 -18.74 5.40 4.83
CA VAL A 53 -18.45 4.02 4.42
C VAL A 53 -16.96 3.89 4.13
N LEU A 54 -16.29 3.02 4.88
CA LEU A 54 -14.91 2.63 4.63
C LEU A 54 -14.88 1.50 3.61
N ARG A 55 -14.20 1.70 2.49
CA ARG A 55 -14.04 0.70 1.41
C ARG A 55 -12.79 1.01 0.58
N PHE A 56 -12.35 0.05 -0.22
CA PHE A 56 -11.32 0.30 -1.24
C PHE A 56 -11.90 1.04 -2.45
N GLU A 57 -11.07 1.91 -3.04
CA GLU A 57 -11.39 2.60 -4.30
C GLU A 57 -10.90 1.77 -5.48
N LEU A 58 -11.77 0.89 -5.97
CA LEU A 58 -11.47 -0.07 -7.05
C LEU A 58 -12.03 0.37 -8.40
N GLU A 59 -12.63 1.57 -8.45
CA GLU A 59 -13.14 2.18 -9.66
C GLU A 59 -12.02 2.58 -10.63
N ASP A 60 -12.42 2.85 -11.88
CA ASP A 60 -11.53 3.39 -12.91
C ASP A 60 -10.93 4.75 -12.51
N LEU A 61 -9.79 5.05 -13.12
CA LEU A 61 -9.11 6.34 -12.94
C LEU A 61 -10.03 7.53 -13.25
N THR A 62 -10.01 8.49 -12.34
CA THR A 62 -10.53 9.85 -12.52
C THR A 62 -9.87 10.54 -13.71
N PRO A 63 -10.46 11.63 -14.25
CA PRO A 63 -9.82 12.42 -15.31
C PRO A 63 -8.40 12.90 -14.92
N PHE A 64 -8.23 13.34 -13.67
CA PHE A 64 -6.92 13.73 -13.14
C PHE A 64 -5.94 12.54 -13.10
N GLY A 65 -6.38 11.38 -12.62
CA GLY A 65 -5.59 10.16 -12.63
C GLY A 65 -5.17 9.73 -14.03
N LYS A 66 -6.06 9.83 -15.03
CA LYS A 66 -5.72 9.54 -16.44
C LYS A 66 -4.66 10.50 -16.99
N GLU A 67 -4.73 11.78 -16.64
CA GLU A 67 -3.71 12.76 -17.03
C GLU A 67 -2.35 12.45 -16.41
N VAL A 68 -2.30 12.14 -15.11
CA VAL A 68 -1.07 11.73 -14.42
C VAL A 68 -0.51 10.44 -15.01
N ALA A 69 -1.36 9.44 -15.27
CA ALA A 69 -0.95 8.18 -15.87
C ALA A 69 -0.31 8.39 -17.26
N LYS A 70 -0.93 9.23 -18.10
CA LYS A 70 -0.38 9.59 -19.41
C LYS A 70 0.95 10.35 -19.29
N ASN A 71 0.99 11.40 -18.47
CA ASN A 71 2.11 12.34 -18.44
C ASN A 71 3.31 11.81 -17.65
N GLU A 72 3.10 11.11 -16.53
CA GLU A 72 4.18 10.61 -15.68
C GLU A 72 4.57 9.15 -15.98
N LEU A 73 3.62 8.33 -16.44
CA LEU A 73 3.79 6.88 -16.59
C LEU A 73 3.81 6.41 -18.04
N ARG A 74 3.50 7.30 -19.00
CA ARG A 74 3.36 6.98 -20.43
C ARG A 74 2.21 6.00 -20.70
N GLU A 75 1.18 6.00 -19.85
CA GLU A 75 0.03 5.11 -20.00
C GLU A 75 -0.91 5.66 -21.08
N THR A 76 -0.78 5.15 -22.31
CA THR A 76 -1.79 5.27 -23.38
C THR A 76 -2.41 3.90 -23.64
N PRO A 77 -3.59 3.82 -24.29
CA PRO A 77 -4.21 2.54 -24.61
C PRO A 77 -3.27 1.58 -25.38
N GLU A 78 -2.54 2.11 -26.35
CA GLU A 78 -1.62 1.35 -27.20
C GLU A 78 -0.43 0.82 -26.39
N ILE A 79 0.19 1.69 -25.58
CA ILE A 79 1.32 1.31 -24.72
C ILE A 79 0.86 0.30 -23.66
N ARG A 80 -0.33 0.49 -23.07
CA ARG A 80 -0.89 -0.44 -22.09
C ARG A 80 -1.04 -1.83 -22.69
N GLU A 81 -1.67 -1.94 -23.86
CA GLU A 81 -1.86 -3.22 -24.55
C GLU A 81 -0.52 -3.88 -24.91
N SER A 82 0.39 -3.14 -25.58
CA SER A 82 1.67 -3.71 -26.02
C SER A 82 2.54 -4.15 -24.84
N SER A 83 2.61 -3.36 -23.78
CA SER A 83 3.45 -3.66 -22.62
C SER A 83 2.91 -4.80 -21.77
N VAL A 84 1.59 -4.98 -21.70
CA VAL A 84 0.97 -6.15 -21.06
C VAL A 84 1.29 -7.42 -21.85
N GLN A 85 1.17 -7.39 -23.17
CA GLN A 85 1.52 -8.52 -24.02
C GLN A 85 3.01 -8.89 -23.91
N GLU A 86 3.90 -7.89 -23.96
CA GLU A 86 5.34 -8.08 -23.79
C GLU A 86 5.67 -8.64 -22.39
N LEU A 87 5.10 -8.06 -21.32
CA LEU A 87 5.32 -8.54 -19.95
C LEU A 87 4.85 -9.99 -19.78
N ARG A 88 3.67 -10.33 -20.32
CA ARG A 88 3.15 -11.70 -20.28
C ARG A 88 4.09 -12.68 -20.98
N ALA A 89 4.66 -12.30 -22.13
CA ALA A 89 5.65 -13.12 -22.82
C ALA A 89 6.92 -13.29 -21.99
N LEU A 90 7.46 -12.21 -21.42
CA LEU A 90 8.65 -12.25 -20.56
C LEU A 90 8.45 -13.14 -19.33
N LEU A 91 7.29 -13.07 -18.68
CA LEU A 91 7.00 -13.85 -17.47
C LEU A 91 6.90 -15.36 -17.74
N LYS A 92 6.46 -15.78 -18.94
CA LYS A 92 6.44 -17.20 -19.34
C LYS A 92 7.84 -17.82 -19.41
N GLU A 93 8.85 -17.00 -19.71
CA GLU A 93 10.25 -17.44 -19.81
C GLU A 93 10.97 -17.43 -18.44
N VAL A 94 10.34 -16.91 -17.37
CA VAL A 94 10.94 -16.90 -16.03
C VAL A 94 10.74 -18.25 -15.36
N GLU A 95 11.80 -19.04 -15.30
CA GLU A 95 11.77 -20.39 -14.73
C GLU A 95 11.36 -20.39 -13.24
N GLY A 96 10.42 -21.28 -12.89
CA GLY A 96 9.99 -21.52 -11.51
C GLY A 96 9.12 -20.43 -10.89
N LEU A 97 8.80 -19.36 -11.61
CA LEU A 97 7.91 -18.29 -11.16
C LEU A 97 6.46 -18.58 -11.55
N THR A 98 5.57 -18.65 -10.56
CA THR A 98 4.11 -18.79 -10.75
C THR A 98 3.44 -17.44 -10.52
N VAL A 99 2.70 -16.93 -11.52
CA VAL A 99 2.02 -15.63 -11.50
C VAL A 99 0.69 -15.71 -12.27
N PRO A 100 -0.30 -14.83 -12.02
CA PRO A 100 -1.58 -14.83 -12.70
C PRO A 100 -1.46 -14.23 -14.12
N LEU A 101 -0.96 -15.03 -15.08
CA LEU A 101 -0.67 -14.59 -16.46
C LEU A 101 -1.91 -14.17 -17.26
N ASP A 102 -3.09 -14.58 -16.80
CA ASP A 102 -4.40 -14.28 -17.37
C ASP A 102 -5.07 -13.03 -16.76
N ASN A 103 -4.45 -12.39 -15.77
CA ASN A 103 -4.94 -11.16 -15.16
C ASN A 103 -4.10 -9.94 -15.57
N ASP A 104 -4.67 -9.13 -16.47
CA ASP A 104 -4.01 -7.93 -17.01
C ASP A 104 -3.90 -6.81 -15.97
N ASP A 105 -4.91 -6.64 -15.12
CA ASP A 105 -4.89 -5.61 -14.08
C ASP A 105 -3.85 -5.93 -12.99
N TRP A 106 -3.62 -7.21 -12.69
CA TRP A 106 -2.50 -7.62 -11.86
C TRP A 106 -1.15 -7.22 -12.47
N MET A 107 -0.95 -7.46 -13.77
CA MET A 107 0.27 -7.07 -14.48
C MET A 107 0.47 -5.54 -14.49
N ILE A 108 -0.62 -4.79 -14.66
CA ILE A 108 -0.60 -3.32 -14.69
C ILE A 108 -0.07 -2.71 -13.39
N ARG A 109 -0.32 -3.33 -12.24
CA ARG A 109 0.24 -2.91 -10.94
C ARG A 109 1.76 -2.82 -10.95
N PHE A 110 2.42 -3.72 -11.69
CA PHE A 110 3.88 -3.75 -11.82
C PHE A 110 4.38 -2.89 -12.99
N LEU A 111 3.55 -2.70 -14.03
CA LEU A 111 3.88 -1.82 -15.16
C LEU A 111 3.86 -0.35 -14.78
N ARG A 112 2.88 0.11 -13.99
CA ARG A 112 2.74 1.52 -13.57
C ARG A 112 3.98 2.09 -12.87
N PRO A 113 4.54 1.48 -11.80
CA PRO A 113 5.76 1.98 -11.17
C PRO A 113 6.98 1.94 -12.11
N CYS A 114 6.92 1.09 -13.15
CA CYS A 114 7.92 0.94 -14.19
C CYS A 114 7.63 1.76 -15.47
N LYS A 115 6.65 2.68 -15.46
CA LYS A 115 6.29 3.53 -16.61
C LYS A 115 6.04 2.75 -17.90
N PHE A 116 5.39 1.59 -17.74
CA PHE A 116 5.06 0.65 -18.81
C PHE A 116 6.26 0.04 -19.55
N TYR A 117 7.47 0.07 -18.98
CA TYR A 117 8.59 -0.72 -19.48
C TYR A 117 8.44 -2.18 -19.00
N ALA A 118 8.03 -3.08 -19.90
CA ALA A 118 7.73 -4.47 -19.58
C ALA A 118 8.92 -5.22 -18.97
N LYS A 119 10.12 -5.06 -19.52
CA LYS A 119 11.35 -5.66 -18.94
C LYS A 119 11.58 -5.22 -17.49
N SER A 120 11.45 -3.93 -17.20
CA SER A 120 11.61 -3.40 -15.84
C SER A 120 10.52 -3.91 -14.88
N ALA A 121 9.29 -4.10 -15.38
CA ALA A 121 8.21 -4.69 -14.60
C ALA A 121 8.47 -6.18 -14.30
N CYS A 122 8.97 -6.94 -15.27
CA CYS A 122 9.39 -8.33 -15.07
C CYS A 122 10.50 -8.43 -13.99
N GLU A 123 11.52 -7.57 -14.07
CA GLU A 123 12.59 -7.49 -13.06
C GLU A 123 12.05 -7.06 -11.68
N LEU A 124 11.04 -6.19 -11.63
CA LEU A 124 10.38 -5.80 -10.37
C LEU A 124 9.58 -6.96 -9.75
N ILE A 125 8.84 -7.72 -10.56
CA ILE A 125 8.09 -8.91 -10.11
C ILE A 125 9.05 -9.94 -9.52
N GLN A 126 10.17 -10.22 -10.21
CA GLN A 126 11.19 -11.13 -9.71
C GLN A 126 11.76 -10.65 -8.37
N ARG A 127 12.15 -9.38 -8.25
CA ARG A 127 12.65 -8.81 -6.98
C ARG A 127 11.62 -8.85 -5.86
N TYR A 128 10.35 -8.57 -6.16
CA TYR A 128 9.25 -8.64 -5.21
C TYR A 128 9.12 -10.06 -4.62
N TYR A 129 9.07 -11.11 -5.45
CA TYR A 129 8.98 -12.48 -4.94
C TYR A 129 10.27 -12.99 -4.30
N GLN A 130 11.44 -12.60 -4.82
CA GLN A 130 12.72 -12.93 -4.19
C GLN A 130 12.85 -12.29 -2.80
N PHE A 131 12.31 -11.08 -2.61
CA PHE A 131 12.24 -10.44 -1.31
C PHE A 131 11.38 -11.25 -0.33
N LYS A 132 10.23 -11.78 -0.78
CA LYS A 132 9.38 -12.66 0.04
C LYS A 132 10.12 -13.94 0.48
N ILE A 133 10.93 -14.54 -0.41
CA ILE A 133 11.74 -15.72 -0.08
C ILE A 133 12.82 -15.38 0.94
N LYS A 134 13.57 -14.29 0.69
CA LYS A 134 14.64 -13.84 1.58
C LYS A 134 14.13 -13.51 2.99
N HIS A 135 12.91 -12.99 3.08
CA HIS A 135 12.25 -12.62 4.34
C HIS A 135 11.06 -13.54 4.64
N PHE A 136 11.22 -14.83 4.35
CA PHE A 136 10.17 -15.85 4.45
C PHE A 136 9.48 -15.88 5.81
N ASP A 137 10.20 -15.67 6.92
CA ASP A 137 9.58 -15.67 8.24
C ASP A 137 8.56 -14.55 8.47
N HIS A 138 8.65 -13.47 7.69
CA HIS A 138 7.73 -12.33 7.76
C HIS A 138 6.59 -12.44 6.74
N TYR A 139 6.79 -13.16 5.64
CA TYR A 139 5.82 -13.26 4.53
C TYR A 139 5.06 -14.58 4.46
N ASN A 140 5.62 -15.66 5.02
CA ASN A 140 5.00 -16.97 4.90
C ASN A 140 3.62 -16.96 5.55
N ASP A 141 2.60 -17.12 4.70
CA ASP A 141 1.21 -17.21 5.14
C ASP A 141 0.75 -15.94 5.88
N LEU A 142 1.30 -14.79 5.44
CA LEU A 142 0.94 -13.46 5.93
C LEU A 142 -0.45 -13.09 5.43
N MET A 143 -1.41 -12.98 6.35
CA MET A 143 -2.80 -12.64 6.06
C MET A 143 -3.37 -11.79 7.20
N PRO A 144 -4.37 -10.92 6.95
CA PRO A 144 -5.02 -10.15 8.01
C PRO A 144 -5.46 -11.01 9.19
N SER A 145 -6.12 -12.15 8.97
CA SER A 145 -6.62 -13.03 10.02
C SER A 145 -5.56 -13.57 10.99
N LYS A 146 -4.27 -13.44 10.67
CA LYS A 146 -3.13 -13.91 11.48
C LYS A 146 -2.35 -12.79 12.15
N GLU A 147 -2.71 -11.54 11.91
CA GLU A 147 -1.96 -10.36 12.34
C GLU A 147 -2.89 -9.35 13.04
N ASP A 148 -3.75 -9.80 13.95
CA ASP A 148 -4.73 -8.94 14.64
C ASP A 148 -4.07 -7.90 15.57
N ASN A 149 -2.98 -8.28 16.24
CA ASN A 149 -2.32 -7.47 17.27
C ASN A 149 -1.90 -6.09 16.74
N ILE A 150 -1.30 -6.01 15.54
CA ILE A 150 -0.83 -4.74 14.99
C ILE A 150 -1.96 -3.72 14.78
N PHE A 151 -3.15 -4.20 14.44
CA PHE A 151 -4.32 -3.34 14.23
C PHE A 151 -4.99 -2.96 15.55
N LYS A 152 -5.08 -3.87 16.52
CA LYS A 152 -5.59 -3.57 17.88
C LYS A 152 -4.80 -2.47 18.58
N GLN A 153 -3.52 -2.37 18.26
CA GLN A 153 -2.60 -1.43 18.90
C GLN A 153 -2.69 -0.04 18.27
N ASN A 154 -3.40 0.10 17.15
CA ASN A 154 -3.82 1.38 16.58
C ASN A 154 -2.67 2.37 16.33
N ILE A 155 -1.50 1.84 15.94
CA ILE A 155 -0.31 2.62 15.61
C ILE A 155 -0.03 2.68 14.10
N LEU A 156 -0.84 2.00 13.28
CA LEU A 156 -0.84 2.10 11.83
C LEU A 156 -2.25 2.46 11.37
N ALA A 157 -2.37 3.50 10.55
CA ALA A 157 -3.64 3.90 9.98
C ALA A 157 -3.43 4.42 8.56
N VAL A 158 -4.37 4.13 7.67
CA VAL A 158 -4.46 4.78 6.36
C VAL A 158 -5.50 5.89 6.48
N PHE A 159 -5.20 7.07 5.92
CA PHE A 159 -6.19 8.14 5.90
C PHE A 159 -7.33 7.78 4.95
N PRO A 160 -8.59 8.01 5.33
CA PRO A 160 -9.73 7.73 4.45
C PRO A 160 -9.71 8.63 3.21
N ASN A 161 -9.19 9.85 3.33
CA ASN A 161 -8.98 10.76 2.21
C ASN A 161 -7.60 10.57 1.56
N ARG A 162 -7.47 11.02 0.32
CA ARG A 162 -6.19 11.23 -0.37
C ARG A 162 -5.66 12.61 -0.06
N ASP A 163 -4.38 12.83 -0.38
CA ASP A 163 -3.82 14.17 -0.37
C ASP A 163 -4.16 14.96 -1.64
N GLN A 164 -3.70 16.21 -1.71
CA GLN A 164 -3.97 17.14 -2.81
C GLN A 164 -3.44 16.69 -4.18
N LEU A 165 -2.61 15.64 -4.22
CA LEU A 165 -2.06 15.05 -5.43
C LEU A 165 -2.64 13.67 -5.74
N GLY A 166 -3.73 13.27 -5.05
CA GLY A 166 -4.37 11.96 -5.21
C GLY A 166 -3.63 10.81 -4.53
N ARG A 167 -2.60 11.08 -3.72
CA ARG A 167 -1.76 10.04 -3.11
C ARG A 167 -2.43 9.48 -1.87
N ARG A 168 -2.30 8.17 -1.65
CA ARG A 168 -2.74 7.53 -0.40
C ARG A 168 -1.78 7.89 0.73
N VAL A 169 -2.30 8.19 1.92
CA VAL A 169 -1.49 8.58 3.09
C VAL A 169 -1.50 7.46 4.12
N LEU A 170 -0.34 6.89 4.40
CA LEU A 170 -0.13 5.93 5.48
C LEU A 170 0.50 6.65 6.68
N LEU A 171 -0.11 6.54 7.85
CA LEU A 171 0.38 7.07 9.11
C LEU A 171 0.92 5.93 9.99
N LEU A 172 2.10 6.14 10.57
CA LEU A 172 2.67 5.31 11.63
C LEU A 172 2.97 6.16 12.86
N GLU A 173 2.38 5.81 14.00
CA GLU A 173 2.57 6.49 15.28
C GLU A 173 3.58 5.71 16.14
N LEU A 174 4.88 5.83 15.82
CA LEU A 174 5.97 5.06 16.45
C LEU A 174 6.68 5.78 17.61
N GLY A 175 6.05 6.84 18.14
CA GLY A 175 6.47 7.52 19.36
C GLY A 175 5.78 6.94 20.60
N LYS A 176 5.11 7.80 21.37
CA LYS A 176 4.44 7.47 22.64
C LYS A 176 3.36 6.40 22.53
N ASN A 177 2.72 6.28 21.36
CA ASN A 177 1.65 5.30 21.13
C ASN A 177 2.20 3.88 20.91
N TRP A 178 3.48 3.73 20.53
CA TRP A 178 4.07 2.43 20.24
C TRP A 178 4.60 1.73 21.50
N LYS A 179 3.84 0.76 22.00
CA LYS A 179 4.26 -0.10 23.11
C LYS A 179 5.11 -1.26 22.59
N HIS A 180 6.40 -1.02 22.40
CA HIS A 180 7.34 -1.98 21.78
C HIS A 180 7.46 -3.37 22.44
N LYS A 181 6.99 -3.54 23.67
CA LYS A 181 6.91 -4.85 24.35
C LYS A 181 5.66 -5.65 23.98
N GLU A 182 4.61 -4.96 23.53
CA GLU A 182 3.35 -5.55 23.11
C GLU A 182 3.30 -5.73 21.58
N VAL A 183 4.01 -4.88 20.84
CA VAL A 183 4.07 -4.91 19.37
C VAL A 183 5.50 -4.71 18.89
N THR A 184 6.01 -5.71 18.20
CA THR A 184 7.36 -5.67 17.62
C THR A 184 7.41 -4.85 16.34
N LEU A 185 8.63 -4.40 15.96
CA LEU A 185 8.85 -3.78 14.64
C LEU A 185 8.57 -4.75 13.48
N ASP A 186 8.68 -6.06 13.71
CA ASP A 186 8.37 -7.08 12.72
C ASP A 186 6.86 -7.15 12.45
N GLU A 187 6.02 -7.03 13.48
CA GLU A 187 4.56 -6.89 13.33
C GLU A 187 4.17 -5.57 12.66
N VAL A 188 4.84 -4.46 13.00
CA VAL A 188 4.67 -3.18 12.29
C VAL A 188 4.98 -3.34 10.80
N PHE A 189 6.09 -4.00 10.47
CA PHE A 189 6.46 -4.27 9.08
C PHE A 189 5.39 -5.11 8.36
N LYS A 190 4.90 -6.16 8.99
CA LYS A 190 3.83 -7.00 8.43
C LYS A 190 2.53 -6.21 8.20
N GLY A 191 2.12 -5.36 9.14
CA GLY A 191 0.97 -4.46 8.97
C GLY A 191 1.14 -3.51 7.77
N CYS A 192 2.34 -2.95 7.60
CA CYS A 192 2.66 -2.14 6.40
C CYS A 192 2.60 -2.95 5.11
N VAL A 193 3.03 -4.21 5.11
CA VAL A 193 2.91 -5.10 3.95
C VAL A 193 1.44 -5.37 3.64
N LEU A 194 0.61 -5.66 4.64
CA LEU A 194 -0.83 -5.89 4.44
C LEU A 194 -1.50 -4.65 3.83
N PHE A 195 -1.23 -3.46 4.36
CA PHE A 195 -1.73 -2.21 3.77
C PHE A 195 -1.17 -1.93 2.37
N LEU A 196 0.07 -2.31 2.08
CA LEU A 196 0.63 -2.19 0.73
C LEU A 196 -0.14 -3.07 -0.27
N GLU A 197 -0.41 -4.33 0.08
CA GLU A 197 -1.18 -5.23 -0.78
C GLU A 197 -2.58 -4.66 -1.07
N ALA A 198 -3.26 -4.14 -0.04
CA ALA A 198 -4.54 -3.45 -0.21
C ALA A 198 -4.42 -2.20 -1.10
N ALA A 199 -3.41 -1.36 -0.87
CA ALA A 199 -3.17 -0.14 -1.64
C ALA A 199 -2.90 -0.43 -3.12
N MET A 200 -2.30 -1.59 -3.45
CA MET A 200 -2.10 -2.02 -4.83
C MET A 200 -3.39 -2.41 -5.54
N LEU A 201 -4.49 -2.67 -4.82
CA LEU A 201 -5.78 -2.96 -5.44
C LEU A 201 -6.37 -1.71 -6.11
N GLU A 202 -6.05 -0.52 -5.60
CA GLU A 202 -6.66 0.74 -6.02
C GLU A 202 -5.95 1.36 -7.24
N PRO A 203 -6.62 1.53 -8.39
CA PRO A 203 -6.00 2.11 -9.59
C PRO A 203 -5.43 3.51 -9.36
N GLU A 204 -6.16 4.36 -8.64
CA GLU A 204 -5.72 5.70 -8.24
C GLU A 204 -4.42 5.67 -7.43
N THR A 205 -4.30 4.75 -6.48
CA THR A 205 -3.07 4.61 -5.67
C THR A 205 -1.90 4.08 -6.50
N GLN A 206 -2.14 3.18 -7.47
CA GLN A 206 -1.09 2.72 -8.39
C GLN A 206 -0.53 3.87 -9.23
N VAL A 207 -1.40 4.79 -9.68
CA VAL A 207 -1.01 5.94 -10.50
C VAL A 207 -0.37 7.04 -9.67
N HIS A 208 -1.05 7.56 -8.65
CA HIS A 208 -0.58 8.69 -7.85
C HIS A 208 0.54 8.31 -6.89
N GLY A 209 0.54 7.07 -6.41
CA GLY A 209 1.44 6.57 -5.39
C GLY A 209 0.95 6.85 -3.97
N ALA A 210 1.87 6.73 -3.02
CA ALA A 210 1.60 6.92 -1.61
C ALA A 210 2.65 7.83 -0.94
N VAL A 211 2.23 8.48 0.14
CA VAL A 211 3.11 9.15 1.09
C VAL A 211 2.98 8.49 2.46
N VAL A 212 4.07 8.49 3.22
CA VAL A 212 4.11 7.91 4.55
C VAL A 212 4.42 9.01 5.56
N ILE A 213 3.66 9.08 6.65
CA ILE A 213 3.92 9.97 7.78
C ILE A 213 4.35 9.09 8.96
N PHE A 214 5.53 9.39 9.52
CA PHE A 214 5.98 8.83 10.78
C PHE A 214 5.84 9.89 11.87
N ASP A 215 4.89 9.69 12.76
CA ASP A 215 4.78 10.47 13.99
C ASP A 215 5.65 9.85 15.09
N MET A 216 6.72 10.56 15.41
CA MET A 216 7.74 10.12 16.37
C MET A 216 7.60 10.84 17.73
N ASP A 217 6.46 11.50 17.98
CA ASP A 217 6.21 12.23 19.23
C ASP A 217 6.35 11.32 20.45
N GLY A 218 7.28 11.64 21.36
CA GLY A 218 7.53 10.82 22.55
C GLY A 218 8.36 9.55 22.32
N LEU A 219 9.07 9.43 21.18
CA LEU A 219 10.03 8.35 20.98
C LEU A 219 11.09 8.32 22.12
N THR A 220 11.20 7.17 22.76
CA THR A 220 12.13 6.91 23.87
C THR A 220 13.40 6.20 23.40
N LEU A 221 14.45 6.22 24.22
CA LEU A 221 15.68 5.46 23.97
C LEU A 221 15.44 3.94 23.88
N GLN A 222 14.55 3.40 24.73
CA GLN A 222 14.22 1.97 24.73
C GLN A 222 13.55 1.53 23.42
N GLN A 223 12.64 2.35 22.88
CA GLN A 223 12.05 2.13 21.56
C GLN A 223 13.09 2.29 20.45
N ALA A 224 13.96 3.30 20.55
CA ALA A 224 15.01 3.52 19.55
C ALA A 224 16.00 2.34 19.46
N TRP A 225 16.26 1.63 20.56
CA TRP A 225 17.08 0.40 20.57
C TRP A 225 16.43 -0.82 19.91
N GLN A 226 15.12 -0.80 19.67
CA GLN A 226 14.48 -1.88 18.93
C GLN A 226 14.85 -1.86 17.44
N PHE A 227 15.27 -0.71 16.92
CA PHE A 227 15.75 -0.61 15.55
C PHE A 227 17.15 -1.23 15.44
N THR A 228 17.26 -2.27 14.63
CA THR A 228 18.52 -2.98 14.41
C THR A 228 19.03 -2.78 12.98
N PRO A 229 20.34 -2.92 12.71
CA PRO A 229 20.86 -2.87 11.34
C PRO A 229 20.19 -3.87 10.38
N PRO A 230 19.93 -5.14 10.75
CA PRO A 230 19.19 -6.06 9.88
C PRO A 230 17.77 -5.58 9.57
N PHE A 231 17.07 -5.01 10.56
CA PHE A 231 15.75 -4.42 10.36
C PHE A 231 15.81 -3.24 9.38
N ALA A 232 16.71 -2.28 9.61
CA ALA A 232 16.89 -1.12 8.74
C ALA A 232 17.22 -1.55 7.31
N LYS A 233 18.10 -2.55 7.14
CA LYS A 233 18.43 -3.12 5.84
C LYS A 233 17.20 -3.70 5.14
N ARG A 234 16.39 -4.49 5.84
CA ARG A 234 15.16 -5.08 5.28
C ARG A 234 14.20 -4.00 4.78
N ILE A 235 13.96 -2.96 5.58
CA ILE A 235 13.04 -1.87 5.20
C ILE A 235 13.56 -1.09 3.99
N VAL A 236 14.86 -0.80 3.92
CA VAL A 236 15.43 -0.08 2.78
C VAL A 236 15.47 -0.94 1.52
N ASP A 237 15.85 -2.21 1.61
CA ASP A 237 15.76 -3.16 0.49
C ASP A 237 14.30 -3.24 -0.02
N TRP A 238 13.33 -3.30 0.91
CA TRP A 238 11.91 -3.34 0.58
C TRP A 238 11.47 -2.10 -0.21
N LEU A 239 11.66 -0.90 0.35
CA LEU A 239 11.21 0.36 -0.23
C LEU A 239 11.91 0.72 -1.56
N GLN A 240 13.16 0.30 -1.75
CA GLN A 240 13.93 0.64 -2.95
C GLN A 240 13.79 -0.38 -4.07
N ASP A 241 13.70 -1.66 -3.73
CA ASP A 241 13.90 -2.74 -4.69
C ASP A 241 12.71 -3.70 -4.82
N ALA A 242 11.81 -3.79 -3.84
CA ALA A 242 10.78 -4.83 -3.83
C ALA A 242 9.35 -4.29 -3.86
N VAL A 243 9.10 -3.05 -3.42
CA VAL A 243 7.73 -2.48 -3.36
C VAL A 243 7.26 -2.08 -4.76
N PRO A 244 6.18 -2.68 -5.30
CA PRO A 244 5.58 -2.30 -6.57
C PRO A 244 4.58 -1.13 -6.43
N LEU A 245 4.95 -0.13 -5.63
CA LEU A 245 4.17 1.09 -5.41
C LEU A 245 5.09 2.32 -5.42
N ARG A 246 4.58 3.43 -5.94
CA ARG A 246 5.33 4.68 -6.03
C ARG A 246 5.31 5.39 -4.68
N ILE A 247 6.39 5.27 -3.89
CA ILE A 247 6.56 6.09 -2.68
C ILE A 247 6.94 7.52 -3.10
N LYS A 248 6.08 8.50 -2.86
CA LYS A 248 6.29 9.90 -3.30
C LYS A 248 6.87 10.79 -2.20
N GLY A 249 6.80 10.37 -0.94
CA GLY A 249 7.33 11.10 0.21
C GLY A 249 7.27 10.28 1.49
N ILE A 250 8.25 10.49 2.38
CA ILE A 250 8.31 9.95 3.73
C ILE A 250 8.53 11.14 4.66
N HIS A 251 7.52 11.48 5.43
CA HIS A 251 7.46 12.67 6.28
C HIS A 251 7.67 12.26 7.73
N ILE A 252 8.77 12.71 8.33
CA ILE A 252 9.06 12.47 9.75
C ILE A 252 8.62 13.72 10.53
N ILE A 253 7.67 13.55 11.44
CA ILE A 253 7.14 14.62 12.29
C ILE A 253 7.40 14.31 13.76
N ASN A 254 7.48 15.36 14.57
CA ASN A 254 7.66 15.31 16.02
C ASN A 254 8.89 14.52 16.50
N GLN A 255 9.89 14.32 15.63
CA GLN A 255 11.03 13.48 15.98
C GLN A 255 11.96 14.15 17.00
N PRO A 256 12.20 13.52 18.17
CA PRO A 256 13.15 14.02 19.15
C PRO A 256 14.60 13.80 18.67
N LYS A 257 15.58 14.44 19.32
CA LYS A 257 17.01 14.30 18.99
C LYS A 257 17.49 12.84 18.96
N ILE A 258 16.91 11.97 19.79
CA ILE A 258 17.25 10.53 19.82
C ILE A 258 16.91 9.82 18.50
N PHE A 259 15.99 10.34 17.69
CA PHE A 259 15.70 9.80 16.36
C PHE A 259 16.94 9.77 15.46
N ASN A 260 17.92 10.65 15.67
CA ASN A 260 19.17 10.63 14.90
C ASN A 260 19.90 9.28 15.03
N MET A 261 19.78 8.59 16.17
CA MET A 261 20.32 7.24 16.36
C MET A 261 19.64 6.22 15.45
N VAL A 262 18.30 6.31 15.33
CA VAL A 262 17.53 5.46 14.43
C VAL A 262 17.93 5.76 12.98
N PHE A 263 17.92 7.03 12.56
CA PHE A 263 18.23 7.41 11.18
C PHE A 263 19.66 7.04 10.77
N ALA A 264 20.62 7.04 11.70
CA ALA A 264 21.99 6.62 11.43
C ALA A 264 22.10 5.16 10.95
N LEU A 265 21.12 4.30 11.27
CA LEU A 265 21.05 2.93 10.77
C LEU A 265 20.59 2.86 9.31
N PHE A 266 19.69 3.76 8.90
CA PHE A 266 19.13 3.79 7.55
C PHE A 266 20.02 4.58 6.59
N LYS A 267 20.59 5.71 7.02
CA LYS A 267 21.33 6.65 6.19
C LYS A 267 22.38 6.02 5.26
N PRO A 268 23.22 5.07 5.70
CA PRO A 268 24.31 4.52 4.87
C PRO A 268 23.83 3.68 3.68
N ILE A 269 22.62 3.12 3.75
CA ILE A 269 22.08 2.18 2.76
C ILE A 269 21.03 2.81 1.84
N LEU A 270 20.64 4.07 2.10
CA LEU A 270 19.71 4.82 1.27
C LEU A 270 20.37 5.31 -0.03
N ARG A 271 19.77 4.95 -1.17
CA ARG A 271 20.08 5.52 -2.48
C ARG A 271 19.45 6.90 -2.63
N GLU A 272 20.00 7.72 -3.52
CA GLU A 272 19.58 9.12 -3.75
C GLU A 272 18.06 9.29 -3.89
N LYS A 273 17.44 8.40 -4.67
CA LYS A 273 16.01 8.46 -4.97
C LYS A 273 15.14 8.31 -3.72
N LEU A 274 15.48 7.41 -2.80
CA LEU A 274 14.71 7.25 -1.56
C LEU A 274 15.12 8.31 -0.53
N ARG A 275 16.42 8.60 -0.43
CA ARG A 275 16.95 9.61 0.49
C ARG A 275 16.32 10.99 0.27
N SER A 276 16.18 11.42 -0.99
CA SER A 276 15.55 12.71 -1.35
C SER A 276 14.05 12.78 -1.06
N ARG A 277 13.41 11.64 -0.76
CA ARG A 277 11.99 11.57 -0.39
C ARG A 277 11.76 11.61 1.11
N ILE A 278 12.81 11.50 1.92
CA ILE A 278 12.70 11.57 3.39
C ILE A 278 12.85 13.03 3.81
N ILE A 279 11.81 13.55 4.46
CA ILE A 279 11.74 14.95 4.88
C ILE A 279 11.52 15.00 6.39
N PHE A 280 12.32 15.80 7.06
CA PHE A 280 12.30 15.97 8.51
C PHE A 280 11.64 17.29 8.86
N HIS A 281 10.49 17.24 9.51
CA HIS A 281 9.72 18.42 9.87
C HIS A 281 9.95 18.85 11.33
N GLY A 282 10.30 17.90 12.21
CA GLY A 282 10.36 18.19 13.64
C GLY A 282 8.98 18.63 14.12
N THR A 283 8.91 19.75 14.83
CA THR A 283 7.64 20.34 15.25
C THR A 283 7.12 21.43 14.30
N ASP A 284 7.85 21.73 13.21
CA ASP A 284 7.41 22.72 12.22
C ASP A 284 6.32 22.14 11.32
N ARG A 285 5.09 22.61 11.53
CA ARG A 285 3.94 22.18 10.76
C ARG A 285 3.84 22.85 9.40
N GLU A 286 4.32 24.09 9.24
CA GLU A 286 4.33 24.76 7.94
C GLU A 286 5.25 24.03 6.96
N SER A 287 6.36 23.48 7.44
CA SER A 287 7.19 22.55 6.66
C SER A 287 6.39 21.34 6.14
N LEU A 288 5.52 20.73 6.94
CA LEU A 288 4.67 19.61 6.50
C LEU A 288 3.63 20.09 5.47
N TYR A 289 3.02 21.25 5.70
CA TYR A 289 1.97 21.80 4.84
C TYR A 289 2.44 22.15 3.43
N ASN A 290 3.73 22.44 3.26
CA ASN A 290 4.36 22.60 1.94
C ASN A 290 4.35 21.31 1.11
N HIS A 291 4.12 20.15 1.72
CA HIS A 291 4.10 18.86 1.03
C HIS A 291 2.74 18.15 1.05
N ILE A 292 1.93 18.35 2.09
CA ILE A 292 0.58 17.78 2.25
C ILE A 292 -0.35 18.90 2.73
N SER A 293 -1.37 19.23 1.93
CA SER A 293 -2.24 20.38 2.26
C SER A 293 -2.92 20.23 3.63
N LYS A 294 -3.16 21.37 4.30
CA LYS A 294 -3.96 21.43 5.53
C LYS A 294 -5.35 20.79 5.33
N GLU A 295 -5.96 20.96 4.16
CA GLU A 295 -7.28 20.37 3.87
C GLU A 295 -7.27 18.83 3.78
N CYS A 296 -6.09 18.21 3.73
CA CYS A 296 -5.92 16.76 3.64
C CYS A 296 -5.48 16.12 4.96
N LEU A 297 -5.18 16.93 5.98
CA LEU A 297 -4.65 16.48 7.27
C LEU A 297 -5.72 16.59 8.36
N PRO A 298 -5.76 15.66 9.33
CA PRO A 298 -6.63 15.77 10.49
C PRO A 298 -6.19 16.90 11.42
N ALA A 299 -7.13 17.36 12.25
CA ALA A 299 -6.91 18.45 13.21
C ALA A 299 -5.72 18.19 14.18
N VAL A 300 -5.43 16.92 14.52
CA VAL A 300 -4.28 16.56 15.37
C VAL A 300 -2.93 16.92 14.72
N TYR A 301 -2.88 17.04 13.40
CA TYR A 301 -1.72 17.53 12.65
C TYR A 301 -1.90 18.98 12.17
N GLY A 302 -2.86 19.71 12.75
CA GLY A 302 -3.19 21.10 12.44
C GLY A 302 -3.82 21.30 11.06
N GLY A 303 -4.38 20.24 10.49
CA GLY A 303 -5.17 20.34 9.27
C GLY A 303 -6.65 20.62 9.53
N THR A 304 -7.42 20.67 8.46
CA THR A 304 -8.83 21.08 8.43
C THR A 304 -9.73 20.03 7.77
N VAL A 305 -9.22 18.83 7.47
CA VAL A 305 -10.04 17.78 6.86
C VAL A 305 -11.15 17.37 7.83
N ASP A 306 -12.38 17.37 7.32
CA ASP A 306 -13.55 16.85 8.04
C ASP A 306 -13.78 15.40 7.59
N ALA A 307 -12.97 14.50 8.15
CA ALA A 307 -13.02 13.08 7.87
C ALA A 307 -12.94 12.28 9.18
N PRO A 308 -13.62 11.11 9.27
CA PRO A 308 -13.57 10.29 10.47
C PRO A 308 -12.15 9.75 10.69
N ARG A 309 -11.70 9.74 11.94
CA ARG A 309 -10.46 9.02 12.30
C ARG A 309 -10.76 7.52 12.31
N VAL A 310 -10.40 6.87 11.22
CA VAL A 310 -10.49 5.40 11.10
C VAL A 310 -9.45 4.76 12.02
N GLN A 311 -9.93 3.97 12.98
CA GLN A 311 -9.10 3.24 13.93
C GLN A 311 -8.57 1.95 13.32
N GLY A 312 -7.51 1.39 13.90
CA GLY A 312 -6.91 0.14 13.47
C GLY A 312 -7.91 -1.01 13.43
N GLU A 313 -8.84 -1.13 14.38
CA GLU A 313 -9.88 -2.16 14.38
C GLU A 313 -10.83 -2.07 13.17
N GLN A 314 -11.14 -0.86 12.71
CA GLN A 314 -12.04 -0.65 11.55
C GLN A 314 -11.33 -1.01 10.24
N TRP A 315 -10.04 -0.66 10.13
CA TRP A 315 -9.19 -1.13 9.04
C TRP A 315 -9.03 -2.66 9.07
N TYR A 316 -8.89 -3.23 10.25
CA TYR A 316 -8.80 -4.67 10.44
C TYR A 316 -10.06 -5.39 9.98
N GLU A 317 -11.24 -4.90 10.35
CA GLU A 317 -12.51 -5.46 9.90
C GLU A 317 -12.62 -5.45 8.36
N LEU A 318 -12.23 -4.34 7.71
CA LEU A 318 -12.22 -4.28 6.25
C LEU A 318 -11.23 -5.28 5.64
N LEU A 319 -10.01 -5.36 6.18
CA LEU A 319 -8.98 -6.29 5.69
C LEU A 319 -9.38 -7.75 5.89
N LEU A 320 -10.06 -8.08 6.98
CA LEU A 320 -10.61 -9.42 7.24
C LEU A 320 -11.65 -9.83 6.20
N LYS A 321 -12.48 -8.90 5.72
CA LYS A 321 -13.41 -9.16 4.60
C LYS A 321 -12.67 -9.50 3.29
N CYS A 322 -11.36 -9.26 3.24
CA CYS A 322 -10.50 -9.52 2.09
C CYS A 322 -9.51 -10.65 2.34
N ASP A 323 -9.64 -11.42 3.42
CA ASP A 323 -8.65 -12.44 3.81
C ASP A 323 -8.40 -13.48 2.70
N ASN A 324 -9.43 -13.81 1.92
CA ASN A 324 -9.32 -14.68 0.74
C ASN A 324 -8.40 -14.10 -0.36
N GLU A 325 -8.39 -12.78 -0.55
CA GLU A 325 -7.47 -12.13 -1.50
C GLU A 325 -6.02 -12.35 -1.07
N TYR A 326 -5.73 -12.18 0.22
CA TYR A 326 -4.39 -12.42 0.78
C TYR A 326 -3.99 -13.90 0.68
N LYS A 327 -4.96 -14.81 0.86
CA LYS A 327 -4.75 -16.24 0.64
C LYS A 327 -4.35 -16.52 -0.81
N GLU A 328 -5.03 -15.95 -1.80
CA GLU A 328 -4.68 -16.10 -3.23
C GLU A 328 -3.31 -15.48 -3.54
N ILE A 329 -3.03 -14.26 -3.05
CA ILE A 329 -1.71 -13.61 -3.20
C ILE A 329 -0.57 -14.51 -2.71
N ASN A 330 -0.79 -15.26 -1.62
CA ASN A 330 0.20 -16.17 -1.03
C ASN A 330 0.43 -17.47 -1.82
N GLN A 331 -0.32 -17.73 -2.89
CA GLN A 331 -0.13 -18.88 -3.78
C GLN A 331 0.89 -18.60 -4.90
N TYR A 332 1.18 -17.33 -5.18
CA TYR A 332 2.08 -16.92 -6.28
C TYR A 332 3.52 -16.70 -5.81
N GLY A 333 4.45 -16.75 -6.77
CA GLY A 333 5.89 -16.60 -6.57
C GLY A 333 6.68 -17.84 -6.96
N TYR A 334 7.86 -18.02 -6.36
CA TYR A 334 8.69 -19.21 -6.59
C TYR A 334 8.24 -20.36 -5.67
N THR A 335 7.12 -20.98 -6.05
CA THR A 335 6.35 -21.94 -5.23
C THR A 335 7.20 -23.10 -4.69
N LYS A 336 8.03 -23.73 -5.52
CA LYS A 336 8.95 -24.82 -5.10
C LYS A 336 9.89 -24.38 -3.97
N GLN A 337 10.50 -23.20 -4.09
CA GLN A 337 11.42 -22.68 -3.06
C GLN A 337 10.68 -22.37 -1.75
N LEU A 338 9.47 -21.82 -1.85
CA LEU A 338 8.63 -21.56 -0.68
C LEU A 338 8.20 -22.86 0.02
N GLU A 339 7.85 -23.90 -0.73
CA GLU A 339 7.54 -25.24 -0.18
C GLU A 339 8.74 -25.85 0.55
N GLU A 340 9.94 -25.77 -0.02
CA GLU A 340 11.16 -26.22 0.65
C GLU A 340 11.41 -25.48 1.97
N LEU A 341 11.18 -24.17 2.02
CA LEU A 341 11.31 -23.37 3.24
C LEU A 341 10.25 -23.75 4.28
N ARG A 342 8.99 -23.96 3.87
CA ARG A 342 7.91 -24.48 4.74
C ARG A 342 8.29 -25.84 5.35
N ASN A 343 8.78 -26.75 4.52
CA ASN A 343 9.22 -28.09 4.95
C ASN A 343 10.40 -28.02 5.94
N LYS A 344 11.41 -27.17 5.65
CA LYS A 344 12.54 -26.93 6.57
C LYS A 344 12.09 -26.36 7.90
N LYS A 345 11.12 -25.44 7.91
CA LYS A 345 10.57 -24.84 9.14
C LYS A 345 9.79 -25.86 9.96
N ASN A 346 8.98 -26.69 9.31
CA ASN A 346 8.20 -27.74 9.99
C ASN A 346 9.07 -28.82 10.63
N LYS A 347 10.23 -29.14 10.05
CA LYS A 347 11.20 -30.09 10.64
C LYS A 347 11.96 -29.55 11.86
N LYS A 348 11.99 -28.23 12.05
CA LYS A 348 12.66 -27.56 13.17
C LYS A 348 11.74 -27.29 14.36
N LYS A 349 10.44 -27.34 14.14
CA LYS A 349 9.41 -27.33 15.18
C LYS A 349 9.21 -28.75 15.67
#